data_AF-A0A925FDV9-F1
#
_entry.id   AF-A0A925FDV9-F1
#
_cell.length_a   1.000
_cell.length_b   1.000
_cell.length_c   1.000
_cell.angle_alpha   90.00
_cell.angle_beta   90.00
_cell.angle_gamma   90.00
#
_symmetry.space_group_name_H-M   'P 1'
#
loop_
_entity.id
_entity.type
_entity.pdbx_description
1 polymer ?
#
loop_
_entity_poly.entity_id
_entity_poly.type
_entity_poly.pdbx_seq_one_letter_code
_entity_poly.pdbx_strand_id
1 'polypeptide(L)'
;FADGYNSRDTPAWRTVWDSNTGKDPANPESTLSQGVGTPALYRPREIDLLNSGNFSSGDQVLIRFRLHADQLTRGWGWAIDNLQIQTPKVIPVTALPEPIFETTQVSLYPNPSSTGEFMLEGKFSENAGKTTVSVQNLAGLRVFSQPLDRVHSTFSGRLDLSRLAAGVYVVNVDTEEGRITKRVVIAK
;
A
#
# COMPACT_ATOMS: atom_id res chain seq x y z
N PHE A 1 19.94 14.21 13.84
CA PHE A 1 19.71 12.82 14.31
C PHE A 1 18.44 12.80 15.15
N ALA A 2 17.62 11.75 15.04
CA ALA A 2 16.48 11.56 15.93
C ALA A 2 16.95 10.88 17.22
N ASP A 3 16.30 11.22 18.33
CA ASP A 3 16.59 10.58 19.61
C ASP A 3 16.26 9.08 19.56
N GLY A 4 17.08 8.28 20.25
CA GLY A 4 16.79 6.87 20.47
C GLY A 4 15.54 6.68 21.31
N TYR A 5 14.90 5.52 21.18
CA TYR A 5 13.68 5.20 21.91
C TYR A 5 13.82 3.90 22.73
N ASN A 6 13.07 3.81 23.82
CA ASN A 6 12.99 2.68 24.75
C ASN A 6 11.54 2.47 25.22
N SER A 7 11.34 1.50 26.11
CA SER A 7 10.01 1.12 26.61
C SER A 7 9.23 2.25 27.29
N ARG A 8 9.87 3.35 27.69
CA ARG A 8 9.23 4.49 28.38
C ARG A 8 8.56 5.48 27.42
N ASP A 9 8.82 5.41 26.13
CA ASP A 9 8.34 6.44 25.19
C ASP A 9 6.86 6.37 24.88
N THR A 10 6.22 5.24 25.16
CA THR A 10 4.76 5.15 25.13
C THR A 10 4.21 4.46 26.38
N PRO A 11 3.03 4.87 26.88
CA PRO A 11 2.40 4.20 28.00
C PRO A 11 2.15 2.71 27.76
N ALA A 12 1.82 2.33 26.52
CA ALA A 12 1.56 0.94 26.15
C ALA A 12 2.82 0.07 26.25
N TRP A 13 3.96 0.57 25.76
CA TRP A 13 5.24 -0.14 25.89
C TRP A 13 5.67 -0.27 27.35
N ARG A 14 5.53 0.82 28.12
CA ARG A 14 5.89 0.82 29.54
C ARG A 14 5.05 -0.18 30.33
N THR A 15 3.75 -0.21 30.06
CA THR A 15 2.81 -1.15 30.72
C THR A 15 3.21 -2.60 30.47
N VAL A 16 3.51 -2.98 29.23
CA VAL A 16 3.94 -4.35 28.92
C VAL A 16 5.31 -4.65 29.52
N TRP A 17 6.24 -3.69 29.48
CA TRP A 17 7.55 -3.83 30.09
C TRP A 17 7.46 -4.10 31.61
N ASP A 18 6.62 -3.34 32.32
CA ASP A 18 6.46 -3.45 33.77
C ASP A 18 5.56 -4.64 34.19
N SER A 19 4.82 -5.26 33.26
CA SER A 19 3.82 -6.31 33.54
C SER A 19 4.39 -7.58 34.19
N ASN A 20 5.65 -7.90 33.91
CA ASN A 20 6.35 -9.04 34.49
C ASN A 20 7.83 -8.69 34.63
N THR A 21 8.18 -8.08 35.76
CA THR A 21 9.56 -7.70 36.09
C THR A 21 10.04 -8.45 37.32
N GLY A 22 11.31 -8.83 37.30
CA GLY A 22 11.97 -9.52 38.40
C GLY A 22 13.47 -9.29 38.38
N LYS A 23 14.18 -9.93 39.31
CA LYS A 23 15.64 -9.97 39.27
C LYS A 23 16.09 -10.93 38.17
N ASP A 24 17.11 -10.52 37.42
CA ASP A 24 17.69 -11.40 36.41
C ASP A 24 18.44 -12.56 37.10
N PRO A 25 18.11 -13.83 36.84
CA PRO A 25 18.83 -14.97 37.41
C PRO A 25 20.32 -15.00 37.03
N ALA A 26 20.70 -14.41 35.89
CA ALA A 26 22.07 -14.34 35.42
C ALA A 26 22.86 -13.15 36.03
N ASN A 27 22.15 -12.13 36.52
CA ASN A 27 22.74 -10.97 37.19
C ASN A 27 21.73 -10.38 38.18
N PRO A 28 21.77 -10.75 39.48
CA PRO A 28 20.78 -10.30 40.46
C PRO A 28 20.71 -8.78 40.69
N GLU A 29 21.74 -8.03 40.28
CA GLU A 29 21.74 -6.56 40.29
C GLU A 29 20.94 -5.97 39.11
N SER A 30 20.63 -6.78 38.10
CA SER A 30 19.85 -6.40 36.93
C SER A 30 18.35 -6.68 37.10
N THR A 31 17.55 -5.85 36.45
CA THR A 31 16.11 -6.07 36.27
C THR A 31 15.87 -6.83 34.97
N LEU A 32 15.14 -7.94 35.06
CA LEU A 32 14.63 -8.70 33.91
C LEU A 32 13.15 -8.38 33.69
N SER A 33 12.81 -7.88 32.50
CA SER A 33 11.43 -7.83 32.00
C SER A 33 11.15 -9.05 31.14
N GLN A 34 10.08 -9.80 31.47
CA GLN A 34 9.58 -10.93 30.70
C GLN A 34 8.22 -10.60 30.04
N GLY A 35 7.89 -9.32 29.91
CA GLY A 35 6.72 -8.87 29.15
C GLY A 35 6.78 -9.38 27.70
N VAL A 36 5.65 -9.85 27.18
CA VAL A 36 5.57 -10.40 25.82
C VAL A 36 5.09 -9.31 24.86
N GLY A 37 5.93 -9.01 23.86
CA GLY A 37 5.56 -8.11 22.78
C GLY A 37 4.44 -8.71 21.92
N THR A 38 3.44 -7.90 21.57
CA THR A 38 2.34 -8.29 20.67
C THR A 38 2.26 -7.35 19.47
N PRO A 39 1.62 -7.74 18.35
CA PRO A 39 1.42 -6.85 17.21
C PRO A 39 0.71 -5.53 17.56
N ALA A 40 -0.11 -5.52 18.62
CA ALA A 40 -0.77 -4.31 19.11
C ALA A 40 0.19 -3.25 19.67
N LEU A 41 1.47 -3.59 19.90
CA LEU A 41 2.51 -2.67 20.37
C LEU A 41 3.24 -1.95 19.24
N TYR A 42 3.08 -2.34 17.97
CA TYR A 42 3.67 -1.58 16.87
C TYR A 42 3.14 -0.15 16.85
N ARG A 43 4.03 0.81 16.62
CA ARG A 43 3.68 2.23 16.49
C ARG A 43 4.28 2.77 15.20
N PRO A 44 3.52 3.55 14.41
CA PRO A 44 4.08 4.21 13.25
C PRO A 44 5.13 5.23 13.70
N ARG A 45 6.25 5.27 12.96
CA ARG A 45 7.31 6.25 13.19
C ARG A 45 7.75 6.83 11.87
N GLU A 46 7.73 8.15 11.79
CA GLU A 46 8.18 8.93 10.66
C GLU A 46 9.41 9.73 11.10
N ILE A 47 10.50 9.66 10.32
CA ILE A 47 11.71 10.42 10.56
C ILE A 47 11.92 11.29 9.33
N ASP A 48 11.69 12.59 9.50
CA ASP A 48 12.07 13.58 8.51
C ASP A 48 13.58 13.82 8.59
N LEU A 49 14.30 13.35 7.56
CA LEU A 49 15.75 13.49 7.46
C LEU A 49 16.18 14.95 7.26
N LEU A 50 15.33 15.77 6.62
CA LEU A 50 15.63 17.16 6.29
C LEU A 50 15.40 18.09 7.49
N ASN A 51 14.47 17.75 8.39
CA ASN A 51 14.11 18.58 9.55
C ASN A 51 15.32 18.91 10.45
N SER A 52 16.31 18.02 10.53
CA SER A 52 17.50 18.25 11.35
C SER A 52 18.54 19.18 10.71
N GLY A 53 18.39 19.56 9.44
CA GLY A 53 19.35 20.37 8.68
C GLY A 53 20.68 19.68 8.34
N ASN A 54 20.90 18.44 8.79
CA ASN A 54 22.15 17.70 8.55
C ASN A 54 22.22 17.05 7.15
N PHE A 55 21.08 16.98 6.46
CA PHE A 55 20.95 16.36 5.15
C PHE A 55 20.19 17.30 4.22
N SER A 56 20.52 17.23 2.93
CA SER A 56 19.88 17.96 1.86
C SER A 56 19.36 17.01 0.79
N SER A 57 18.43 17.51 -0.05
CA SER A 57 17.90 16.72 -1.17
C SER A 57 19.03 16.34 -2.13
N GLY A 58 19.07 15.07 -2.52
CA GLY A 58 20.13 14.52 -3.38
C GLY A 58 21.31 13.89 -2.62
N ASP A 59 21.39 14.07 -1.30
CA ASP A 59 22.45 13.44 -0.50
C ASP A 59 22.31 11.91 -0.48
N GLN A 60 23.44 11.21 -0.61
CA GLN A 60 23.51 9.78 -0.36
C GLN A 60 23.75 9.53 1.13
N VAL A 61 22.81 8.82 1.76
CA VAL A 61 22.85 8.55 3.21
C VAL A 61 22.94 7.06 3.51
N LEU A 62 23.68 6.72 4.57
CA LEU A 62 23.69 5.36 5.14
C LEU A 62 22.80 5.33 6.37
N ILE A 63 21.72 4.55 6.31
CA ILE A 63 20.84 4.33 7.46
C ILE A 63 21.38 3.16 8.27
N ARG A 64 21.66 3.40 9.55
CA ARG A 64 22.12 2.38 10.50
C ARG A 64 21.19 2.29 11.70
N PHE A 65 20.68 1.10 11.91
CA PHE A 65 19.92 0.69 13.08
C PHE A 65 20.88 0.24 14.18
N ARG A 66 20.76 0.81 15.39
CA ARG A 66 21.57 0.43 16.55
C ARG A 66 20.66 0.14 17.74
N LEU A 67 20.84 -1.02 18.33
CA LEU A 67 20.28 -1.35 19.63
C LEU A 67 21.33 -1.01 20.69
N HIS A 68 20.94 -0.19 21.66
CA HIS A 68 21.73 0.03 22.86
C HIS A 68 21.15 -0.84 23.97
N ALA A 69 22.01 -1.68 24.57
CA ALA A 69 21.69 -2.46 25.74
C ALA A 69 22.52 -1.94 26.92
N ASP A 70 21.92 -1.89 28.10
CA ASP A 70 22.63 -1.58 29.34
C ASP A 70 22.80 -2.86 30.18
N GLN A 71 23.80 -2.86 31.07
CA GLN A 71 24.15 -4.04 31.88
C GLN A 71 23.20 -4.30 33.06
N LEU A 72 22.33 -3.33 33.39
CA LEU A 72 21.44 -3.38 34.55
C LEU A 72 20.01 -3.74 34.16
N THR A 73 19.72 -3.89 32.86
CA THR A 73 18.36 -4.11 32.37
C THR A 73 18.37 -5.10 31.21
N ARG A 74 17.64 -6.19 31.36
CA ARG A 74 17.40 -7.17 30.29
C ARG A 74 15.90 -7.29 30.03
N GLY A 75 15.50 -7.37 28.78
CA GLY A 75 14.10 -7.61 28.45
C GLY A 75 13.88 -7.82 26.97
N TRP A 76 12.62 -7.69 26.56
CA TRP A 76 12.26 -7.72 25.15
C TRP A 76 12.94 -6.57 24.42
N GLY A 77 13.57 -6.90 23.28
CA GLY A 77 14.33 -5.95 22.49
C GLY A 77 13.42 -5.03 21.68
N TRP A 78 13.73 -4.88 20.40
CA TRP A 78 12.99 -4.02 19.50
C TRP A 78 12.65 -4.76 18.21
N ALA A 79 11.54 -4.36 17.59
CA ALA A 79 11.11 -4.86 16.30
C ALA A 79 10.84 -3.68 15.38
N ILE A 80 11.27 -3.80 14.13
CA ILE A 80 10.90 -2.90 13.04
C ILE A 80 10.04 -3.70 12.09
N ASP A 81 8.92 -3.13 11.68
CA ASP A 81 8.09 -3.68 10.62
C ASP A 81 7.65 -2.56 9.67
N ASN A 82 7.40 -2.91 8.40
CA ASN A 82 6.97 -1.99 7.34
C ASN A 82 7.92 -0.79 7.15
N LEU A 83 9.24 -1.03 7.17
CA LEU A 83 10.23 0.02 6.92
C LEU A 83 10.08 0.58 5.51
N GLN A 84 9.88 1.90 5.44
CA GLN A 84 9.70 2.67 4.23
C GLN A 84 10.77 3.77 4.15
N ILE A 85 11.48 3.86 3.02
CA ILE A 85 12.52 4.87 2.78
C ILE A 85 12.17 5.61 1.49
N GLN A 86 11.88 6.90 1.60
CA GLN A 86 11.52 7.77 0.46
C GLN A 86 10.39 7.21 -0.42
N THR A 87 9.55 6.34 0.14
CA THR A 87 8.35 5.88 -0.55
C THR A 87 7.28 6.96 -0.44
N PRO A 88 6.46 7.18 -1.49
CA PRO A 88 5.26 7.99 -1.37
C PRO A 88 4.44 7.51 -0.17
N LYS A 89 4.05 8.43 0.71
CA LYS A 89 3.27 8.13 1.91
C LYS A 89 1.93 7.52 1.50
N VAL A 90 1.86 6.19 1.57
CA VAL A 90 0.59 5.47 1.42
C VAL A 90 -0.21 5.69 2.69
N ILE A 91 -1.21 6.58 2.62
CA ILE A 91 -2.17 6.80 3.70
C ILE A 91 -2.88 5.45 3.92
N PRO A 92 -2.82 4.84 5.12
CA PRO A 92 -3.47 3.57 5.38
C PRO A 92 -4.97 3.81 5.36
N VAL A 93 -5.62 3.43 4.27
CA VAL A 93 -7.06 3.59 4.15
C VAL A 93 -7.73 2.36 4.76
N THR A 94 -8.28 2.54 5.96
CA THR A 94 -8.98 1.51 6.74
C THR A 94 -10.35 1.10 6.17
N ALA A 95 -10.58 1.34 4.89
CA ALA A 95 -11.71 0.84 4.13
C ALA A 95 -11.30 0.88 2.66
N LEU A 96 -11.00 -0.29 2.06
CA LEU A 96 -10.73 -0.48 0.63
C LEU A 96 -11.01 0.76 -0.24
N PRO A 97 -10.02 1.61 -0.54
CA PRO A 97 -10.07 2.40 -1.73
C PRO A 97 -9.28 1.62 -2.79
N GLU A 98 -9.78 1.65 -4.01
CA GLU A 98 -8.91 1.40 -5.15
C GLU A 98 -7.65 2.29 -5.02
N PRO A 99 -6.47 1.84 -5.47
CA PRO A 99 -5.28 2.67 -5.48
C PRO A 99 -5.64 4.01 -6.11
N ILE A 100 -5.52 5.08 -5.34
CA ILE A 100 -5.63 6.44 -5.84
C ILE A 100 -4.36 6.64 -6.68
N PHE A 101 -4.40 6.18 -7.93
CA PHE A 101 -3.60 6.78 -8.97
C PHE A 101 -4.21 8.18 -9.15
N GLU A 102 -3.71 9.13 -8.38
CA GLU A 102 -4.01 10.55 -8.61
C GLU A 102 -3.45 10.91 -9.98
N THR A 103 -4.30 10.74 -11.00
CA THR A 103 -4.37 11.37 -12.34
C THR A 103 -4.97 10.45 -13.39
N THR A 104 -4.87 9.13 -13.21
CA THR A 104 -5.34 8.14 -14.19
C THR A 104 -6.48 7.27 -13.64
N GLN A 105 -7.70 7.56 -14.07
CA GLN A 105 -8.95 6.91 -13.62
C GLN A 105 -9.69 6.29 -14.80
N VAL A 106 -10.16 5.06 -14.64
CA VAL A 106 -11.05 4.39 -15.60
C VAL A 106 -12.32 3.93 -14.89
N SER A 107 -13.47 4.22 -15.51
CA SER A 107 -14.80 3.88 -15.01
C SER A 107 -15.58 3.10 -16.07
N LEU A 108 -16.34 2.10 -15.62
CA LEU A 108 -17.21 1.27 -16.46
C LEU A 108 -18.60 1.20 -15.84
N TYR A 109 -19.61 1.66 -16.58
CA TYR A 109 -21.00 1.70 -16.08
C TYR A 109 -22.02 1.37 -17.18
N PRO A 110 -23.20 0.81 -16.84
CA PRO A 110 -23.57 0.33 -15.51
C PRO A 110 -22.82 -0.97 -15.15
N ASN A 111 -22.51 -1.16 -13.87
CA ASN A 111 -21.91 -2.39 -13.38
C ASN A 111 -22.62 -2.81 -12.08
N PRO A 112 -23.43 -3.89 -12.07
CA PRO A 112 -23.68 -4.85 -13.16
C PRO A 112 -24.43 -4.29 -14.37
N SER A 113 -24.25 -4.90 -15.55
CA SER A 113 -25.01 -4.59 -16.79
C SER A 113 -25.94 -5.74 -17.16
N SER A 114 -27.22 -5.44 -17.39
CA SER A 114 -28.23 -6.42 -17.83
C SER A 114 -28.21 -6.68 -19.33
N THR A 115 -27.65 -5.77 -20.14
CA THR A 115 -27.54 -5.94 -21.60
C THR A 115 -26.17 -6.48 -22.02
N GLY A 116 -25.16 -6.33 -21.16
CA GLY A 116 -23.75 -6.58 -21.49
C GLY A 116 -23.09 -5.38 -22.18
N GLU A 117 -23.77 -4.24 -22.27
CA GLU A 117 -23.19 -3.00 -22.79
C GLU A 117 -22.70 -2.12 -21.64
N PHE A 118 -21.54 -1.50 -21.82
CA PHE A 118 -20.91 -0.61 -20.85
C PHE A 118 -20.45 0.68 -21.54
N MET A 119 -20.51 1.78 -20.81
CA MET A 119 -19.76 2.99 -21.12
C MET A 119 -18.42 2.91 -20.39
N LEU A 120 -17.33 3.03 -21.16
CA LEU A 120 -15.96 3.09 -20.68
C LEU A 120 -15.50 4.54 -20.73
N GLU A 121 -15.22 5.11 -19.56
CA GLU A 121 -14.65 6.45 -19.43
C GLU A 121 -13.24 6.36 -18.85
N GLY A 122 -12.31 7.11 -19.42
CA GLY A 122 -10.94 7.24 -18.94
C GLY A 122 -10.57 8.70 -18.76
N LYS A 123 -9.87 9.02 -17.68
CA LYS A 123 -9.10 10.26 -17.49
C LYS A 123 -7.65 9.85 -17.25
N PHE A 124 -6.71 10.47 -17.93
CA PHE A 124 -5.29 10.15 -17.89
C PHE A 124 -4.49 11.42 -17.58
N SER A 125 -3.35 11.26 -16.89
CA SER A 125 -2.40 12.35 -16.58
C SER A 125 -1.94 13.09 -17.83
N GLU A 126 -1.60 12.34 -18.86
CA GLU A 126 -1.13 12.85 -20.15
C GLU A 126 -1.86 12.16 -21.30
N ASN A 127 -1.44 12.39 -22.54
CA ASN A 127 -2.01 11.69 -23.69
C ASN A 127 -1.65 10.19 -23.59
N ALA A 128 -2.66 9.34 -23.37
CA ALA A 128 -2.47 7.89 -23.24
C ALA A 128 -1.99 7.20 -24.54
N GLY A 129 -1.98 7.91 -25.67
CA GLY A 129 -1.34 7.46 -26.91
C GLY A 129 -2.00 6.22 -27.48
N LYS A 130 -1.22 5.15 -27.70
CA LYS A 130 -1.74 3.84 -28.12
C LYS A 130 -2.32 3.12 -26.92
N THR A 131 -3.65 2.95 -26.91
CA THR A 131 -4.36 2.26 -25.83
C THR A 131 -4.98 0.98 -26.36
N THR A 132 -4.95 -0.11 -25.58
CA THR A 132 -5.69 -1.34 -25.91
C THR A 132 -6.66 -1.68 -24.79
N VAL A 133 -7.93 -1.85 -25.13
CA VAL A 133 -8.94 -2.37 -24.21
C VAL A 133 -9.10 -3.87 -24.47
N SER A 134 -8.88 -4.70 -23.46
CA SER A 134 -9.08 -6.15 -23.56
C SER A 134 -9.93 -6.68 -22.42
N VAL A 135 -10.71 -7.72 -22.69
CA VAL A 135 -11.58 -8.36 -21.67
C VAL A 135 -11.20 -9.82 -21.54
N GLN A 136 -11.10 -10.29 -20.30
CA GLN A 136 -10.79 -11.68 -19.95
C GLN A 136 -11.88 -12.26 -19.06
N ASN A 137 -12.11 -13.57 -19.16
CA ASN A 137 -12.93 -14.29 -18.19
C ASN A 137 -12.10 -14.67 -16.94
N LEU A 138 -12.72 -15.30 -15.94
CA LEU A 138 -12.03 -15.72 -14.70
C LEU A 138 -10.95 -16.80 -14.91
N ALA A 139 -10.95 -17.49 -16.05
CA ALA A 139 -9.90 -18.43 -16.43
C ALA A 139 -8.70 -17.73 -17.11
N GLY A 140 -8.73 -16.39 -17.24
CA GLY A 140 -7.69 -15.61 -17.90
C GLY A 140 -7.75 -15.64 -19.43
N LEU A 141 -8.76 -16.27 -20.03
CA LEU A 141 -8.93 -16.31 -21.48
C LEU A 141 -9.44 -14.94 -21.97
N ARG A 142 -8.70 -14.32 -22.89
CA ARG A 142 -9.12 -13.08 -23.56
C ARG A 142 -10.29 -13.35 -24.51
N VAL A 143 -11.42 -12.72 -24.22
CA VAL A 143 -12.69 -12.88 -24.95
C VAL A 143 -13.05 -11.66 -25.81
N PHE A 144 -12.38 -10.52 -25.58
CA PHE A 144 -12.52 -9.30 -26.38
C PHE A 144 -11.20 -8.52 -26.39
N SER A 145 -10.92 -7.82 -27.49
CA SER A 145 -9.78 -6.91 -27.61
C SER A 145 -10.06 -5.86 -28.67
N GLN A 146 -9.79 -4.59 -28.34
CA GLN A 146 -9.93 -3.47 -29.26
C GLN A 146 -8.78 -2.48 -29.06
N PRO A 147 -7.97 -2.21 -30.09
CA PRO A 147 -7.04 -1.09 -30.05
C PRO A 147 -7.81 0.23 -30.20
N LEU A 148 -7.36 1.25 -29.46
CA LEU A 148 -7.82 2.62 -29.52
C LEU A 148 -6.64 3.49 -29.92
N ASP A 149 -6.74 4.12 -31.08
CA ASP A 149 -5.73 5.04 -31.58
C ASP A 149 -5.99 6.45 -31.05
N ARG A 150 -4.92 7.12 -30.59
CA ARG A 150 -4.92 8.55 -30.20
C ARG A 150 -5.86 8.85 -29.03
N VAL A 151 -5.73 8.09 -27.94
CA VAL A 151 -6.40 8.44 -26.69
C VAL A 151 -5.67 9.63 -26.05
N HIS A 152 -6.41 10.73 -25.86
CA HIS A 152 -5.92 11.95 -25.22
C HIS A 152 -6.00 11.83 -23.68
N SER A 153 -5.97 12.95 -22.96
CA SER A 153 -6.16 12.97 -21.50
C SER A 153 -7.55 12.50 -21.06
N THR A 154 -8.53 12.43 -21.95
CA THR A 154 -9.84 11.85 -21.68
C THR A 154 -10.31 10.92 -22.80
N PHE A 155 -11.06 9.90 -22.40
CA PHE A 155 -11.68 8.92 -23.29
C PHE A 155 -13.11 8.64 -22.84
N SER A 156 -14.02 8.50 -23.79
CA SER A 156 -15.36 7.98 -23.57
C SER A 156 -15.74 7.12 -24.77
N GLY A 157 -16.13 5.87 -24.53
CA GLY A 157 -16.46 4.93 -25.59
C GLY A 157 -17.37 3.82 -25.11
N ARG A 158 -18.17 3.29 -26.04
CA ARG A 158 -19.06 2.16 -25.76
C ARG A 158 -18.28 0.86 -25.87
N LEU A 159 -18.35 0.05 -24.82
CA LEU A 159 -17.83 -1.31 -24.79
C LEU A 159 -19.01 -2.29 -24.85
N ASP A 160 -19.19 -2.92 -26.01
CA ASP A 160 -20.26 -3.89 -26.25
C ASP A 160 -19.78 -5.32 -25.98
N LEU A 161 -20.21 -5.88 -24.86
CA LEU A 161 -20.01 -7.27 -24.46
C LEU A 161 -21.32 -8.07 -24.48
N SER A 162 -22.35 -7.58 -25.19
CA SER A 162 -23.68 -8.19 -25.27
C SER A 162 -23.68 -9.60 -25.87
N ARG A 163 -22.59 -10.03 -26.50
CA ARG A 163 -22.43 -11.41 -27.01
C ARG A 163 -21.86 -12.39 -25.96
N LEU A 164 -21.34 -11.88 -24.85
CA LEU A 164 -20.79 -12.71 -23.78
C LEU A 164 -21.91 -13.23 -22.85
N ALA A 165 -21.68 -14.38 -22.23
CA ALA A 165 -22.59 -14.96 -21.24
C ALA A 165 -22.66 -14.11 -19.97
N ALA A 166 -23.70 -14.33 -19.15
CA ALA A 166 -23.74 -13.75 -17.82
C ALA A 166 -22.56 -14.26 -16.97
N GLY A 167 -21.93 -13.37 -16.21
CA GLY A 167 -20.74 -13.71 -15.43
C GLY A 167 -19.85 -12.52 -15.08
N VAL A 168 -18.73 -12.83 -14.44
CA VAL A 168 -17.71 -11.85 -14.04
C VAL A 168 -16.59 -11.82 -15.07
N TYR A 169 -16.21 -10.61 -15.49
CA TYR A 169 -15.15 -10.36 -16.45
C TYR A 169 -14.17 -9.32 -15.92
N VAL A 170 -12.93 -9.42 -16.41
CA VAL A 170 -11.85 -8.48 -16.10
C VAL A 170 -11.55 -7.68 -17.36
N VAL A 171 -11.74 -6.36 -17.29
CA VAL A 171 -11.40 -5.41 -18.34
C VAL A 171 -10.04 -4.80 -18.04
N ASN A 172 -9.11 -4.91 -18.97
CA ASN A 172 -7.80 -4.30 -18.91
C ASN A 172 -7.75 -3.14 -19.91
N VAL A 173 -7.26 -1.99 -19.47
CA VAL A 173 -6.91 -0.86 -20.31
C VAL A 173 -5.39 -0.71 -20.24
N ASP A 174 -4.72 -1.10 -21.31
CA ASP A 174 -3.28 -1.03 -21.48
C ASP A 174 -2.94 0.29 -22.19
N THR A 175 -2.20 1.17 -21.52
CA THR A 175 -1.65 2.42 -22.07
C THR A 175 -0.11 2.34 -22.09
N GLU A 176 0.55 3.36 -22.62
CA GLU A 176 2.03 3.46 -22.56
C GLU A 176 2.55 3.65 -21.12
N GLU A 177 1.75 4.26 -20.24
CA GLU A 177 2.11 4.51 -18.84
C GLU A 177 1.87 3.30 -17.93
N GLY A 178 1.02 2.36 -18.34
CA GLY A 178 0.74 1.16 -17.55
C GLY A 178 -0.58 0.49 -17.87
N ARG A 179 -0.97 -0.43 -16.99
CA ARG A 179 -2.22 -1.21 -17.11
C ARG A 179 -3.19 -0.86 -15.99
N ILE A 180 -4.42 -0.55 -16.37
CA ILE A 180 -5.54 -0.36 -15.45
C ILE A 180 -6.48 -1.56 -15.59
N THR A 181 -6.89 -2.11 -14.45
CA THR A 181 -7.74 -3.31 -14.42
C THR A 181 -9.05 -3.01 -13.70
N LYS A 182 -10.17 -3.38 -14.31
CA LYS A 182 -11.52 -3.19 -13.75
C LYS A 182 -12.33 -4.48 -13.86
N ARG A 183 -13.09 -4.78 -12.80
CA ARG A 183 -14.00 -5.94 -12.78
C ARG A 183 -15.40 -5.49 -13.19
N VAL A 184 -16.03 -6.20 -14.13
CA VAL A 184 -17.42 -5.97 -14.54
C VAL A 184 -18.26 -7.22 -14.44
N VAL A 185 -19.57 -7.04 -14.25
CA VAL A 185 -20.55 -8.12 -14.12
C VAL A 185 -21.62 -7.97 -15.19
N ILE A 186 -21.89 -9.05 -15.93
CA ILE A 186 -23.01 -9.16 -16.87
C ILE A 186 -24.10 -10.01 -16.21
N ALA A 187 -25.30 -9.45 -16.05
CA ALA A 187 -26.44 -10.05 -15.35
C ALA A 187 -27.71 -9.99 -16.22
N LYS A 188 -27.72 -10.78 -17.31
CA LYS A 188 -28.85 -10.95 -18.24
C LYS A 188 -29.96 -11.79 -17.66
#